data_AF-A0A938V6R7-F1
#
_entry.id   AF-A0A938V6R7-F1
#
_cell.length_a   1.000
_cell.length_b   1.000
_cell.length_c   1.000
_cell.angle_alpha   90.00
_cell.angle_beta   90.00
_cell.angle_gamma   90.00
#
_symmetry.space_group_name_H-M   'P 1'
#
loop_
_entity.id
_entity.type
_entity.pdbx_description
1 polymer ?
#
loop_
_entity_poly.entity_id
_entity_poly.type
_entity_poly.pdbx_seq_one_letter_code
_entity_poly.pdbx_strand_id
1 'polypeptide(L)'
;MIGEGSLVRGGLLEYRAQNRWLVVLMILGLTGLGTRFFQLQVLGGKKYEKLAEINQVKRTRIPPRRGQVLDRQGRVLAKNVDLYEVSIVPHYVEDIDTLLSSLRDLMQLTDGELERARTAYFDALGDKVRRFRENVLRPYVNGRYCPEDGTPLEEVTPTRYLWCSRCGQQFVEIPRVQTTCPFDRTALEVRLDGKLASCPVCRRQFTYSGQCPEDGNALAEVHHHLRCPRCLKDHSDVAAVLLARQHEMPGLFISDNVIRAYPFAELFAHDVGYVNEVNADELKRHPGVYVPGDYVGRRGVERTMEEVLRGRAGEVVSFRDSA
;
A
#
# COMPACT_ATOMS: atom_id res chain seq x y z
N MET A 1 -33.75 79.07 53.73
CA MET A 1 -33.46 79.57 52.37
C MET A 1 -33.16 78.37 51.50
N ILE A 2 -33.86 78.30 50.37
CA ILE A 2 -34.06 77.12 49.52
C ILE A 2 -33.08 77.20 48.34
N GLY A 3 -32.53 76.07 47.89
CA GLY A 3 -32.26 75.88 46.47
C GLY A 3 -30.89 75.32 46.07
N GLU A 4 -30.70 74.01 46.15
CA GLU A 4 -29.76 73.28 45.28
C GLU A 4 -30.38 71.92 44.93
N GLY A 5 -30.87 71.77 43.70
CA GLY A 5 -31.47 70.50 43.26
C GLY A 5 -32.29 70.56 41.98
N SER A 6 -31.73 71.08 40.86
CA SER A 6 -32.50 71.07 39.60
C SER A 6 -31.69 70.99 38.29
N LEU A 7 -30.42 70.53 38.27
CA LEU A 7 -29.60 70.58 37.04
C LEU A 7 -29.04 69.24 36.50
N VAL A 8 -29.62 68.07 36.82
CA VAL A 8 -29.11 66.78 36.28
C VAL A 8 -30.17 65.96 35.50
N ARG A 9 -31.43 66.41 35.40
CA ARG A 9 -32.50 65.61 34.76
C ARG A 9 -32.63 65.74 33.23
N GLY A 10 -31.95 66.68 32.58
CA GLY A 10 -32.12 66.97 31.14
C GLY A 10 -31.38 66.04 30.18
N GLY A 11 -30.13 65.64 30.48
CA GLY A 11 -29.28 64.90 29.53
C GLY A 11 -29.55 63.39 29.40
N LEU A 12 -30.25 62.79 30.38
CA LEU A 12 -30.54 61.35 30.40
C LEU A 12 -31.71 60.94 29.47
N LEU A 13 -32.59 61.87 29.09
CA LEU A 13 -33.74 61.59 28.22
C LEU A 13 -33.39 61.68 26.73
N GLU A 14 -32.51 62.59 26.33
CA GLU A 14 -32.06 62.73 24.93
C GLU A 14 -31.14 61.57 24.49
N TYR A 15 -30.29 61.07 25.40
CA TYR A 15 -29.43 59.90 25.16
C TYR A 15 -30.24 58.62 24.91
N ARG A 16 -31.44 58.51 25.49
CA ARG A 16 -32.37 57.39 25.25
C ARG A 16 -33.07 57.48 23.90
N ALA A 17 -33.34 58.68 23.37
CA ALA A 17 -33.93 58.84 22.05
C ALA A 17 -32.91 58.56 20.93
N GLN A 18 -31.66 59.00 21.11
CA GLN A 18 -30.58 58.82 20.15
C GLN A 18 -30.05 57.39 20.06
N ASN A 19 -30.28 56.51 21.03
CA ASN A 19 -29.85 55.11 20.95
C ASN A 19 -30.95 54.14 20.45
N ARG A 20 -32.19 54.62 20.25
CA ARG A 20 -33.31 53.76 19.79
C ARG A 20 -33.13 53.27 18.37
N TRP A 21 -32.56 54.07 17.48
CA TRP A 21 -32.31 53.66 16.11
C TRP A 21 -31.22 52.57 16.02
N LEU A 22 -30.20 52.63 16.89
CA LEU A 22 -29.18 51.58 17.02
C LEU A 22 -29.81 50.25 17.47
N VAL A 23 -30.71 50.30 18.45
CA VAL A 23 -31.43 49.11 18.93
C VAL A 23 -32.34 48.54 17.82
N VAL A 24 -33.05 49.40 17.08
CA VAL A 24 -33.89 48.98 15.96
C VAL A 24 -33.06 48.34 14.84
N LEU A 25 -31.92 48.92 14.47
CA LEU A 25 -31.00 48.34 13.48
C LEU A 25 -30.43 47.00 13.95
N MET A 26 -30.06 46.89 15.22
CA MET A 26 -29.58 45.65 15.81
C MET A 26 -30.66 44.55 15.77
N ILE A 27 -31.90 44.88 16.11
CA ILE A 27 -33.03 43.94 16.05
C ILE A 27 -33.29 43.51 14.60
N LEU A 28 -33.27 44.44 13.64
CA LEU A 28 -33.41 44.13 12.21
C LEU A 28 -32.30 43.21 11.72
N GLY A 29 -31.05 43.48 12.11
CA GLY A 29 -29.89 42.64 11.79
C GLY A 29 -30.03 41.22 12.38
N LEU A 30 -30.40 41.11 13.66
CA LEU A 30 -30.63 39.83 14.32
C LEU A 30 -31.80 39.06 13.70
N THR A 31 -32.86 39.75 13.30
CA THR A 31 -34.02 39.14 12.62
C THR A 31 -33.63 38.62 11.24
N GLY A 32 -32.82 39.37 10.49
CA GLY A 32 -32.26 38.93 9.21
C GLY A 32 -31.38 37.69 9.35
N LEU A 33 -30.47 37.69 10.33
CA LEU A 33 -29.63 36.53 10.66
C LEU A 33 -30.46 35.33 11.10
N GLY A 34 -31.48 35.54 11.95
CA GLY A 34 -32.40 34.51 12.42
C GLY A 34 -33.21 33.89 11.27
N THR A 35 -33.69 34.71 10.35
CA THR A 35 -34.39 34.26 9.14
C THR A 35 -33.48 33.43 8.25
N ARG A 36 -32.24 33.88 8.05
CA ARG A 36 -31.23 33.13 7.27
C ARG A 36 -30.87 31.80 7.94
N PHE A 37 -30.73 31.80 9.26
CA PHE A 37 -30.45 30.60 10.03
C PHE A 37 -31.61 29.59 9.92
N PHE A 38 -32.85 30.05 10.09
CA PHE A 38 -34.05 29.23 9.89
C PHE A 38 -34.13 28.68 8.46
N GLN A 39 -33.81 29.49 7.45
CA GLN A 39 -33.75 29.05 6.06
C GLN A 39 -32.72 27.94 5.87
N LEU A 40 -31.53 28.04 6.47
CA LEU A 40 -30.49 27.03 6.31
C LEU A 40 -30.83 25.73 7.06
N GLN A 41 -31.32 25.83 8.30
CA GLN A 41 -31.59 24.67 9.16
C GLN A 41 -32.88 23.94 8.79
N VAL A 42 -33.97 24.67 8.54
CA VAL A 42 -35.30 24.07 8.34
C VAL A 42 -35.60 23.84 6.86
N LEU A 43 -35.41 24.86 6.02
CA LEU A 43 -35.68 24.74 4.58
C LEU A 43 -34.52 24.03 3.85
N GLY A 44 -33.29 24.24 4.30
CA GLY A 44 -32.08 23.63 3.74
C GLY A 44 -31.65 22.31 4.39
N GLY A 45 -32.21 21.95 5.56
CA GLY A 45 -31.71 20.85 6.39
C GLY A 45 -31.52 19.53 5.63
N LYS A 46 -32.56 19.07 4.93
CA LYS A 46 -32.52 17.83 4.13
C LYS A 46 -31.45 17.82 3.03
N LYS A 47 -31.09 19.00 2.49
CA LYS A 47 -30.05 19.13 1.47
C LYS A 47 -28.67 19.00 2.09
N TYR A 48 -28.44 19.65 3.23
CA TYR A 48 -27.14 19.62 3.93
C TYR A 48 -26.88 18.30 4.66
N GLU A 49 -27.93 17.66 5.18
CA GLU A 49 -27.87 16.31 5.73
C GLU A 49 -27.39 15.30 4.67
N LYS A 50 -27.97 15.32 3.46
CA LYS A 50 -27.52 14.50 2.33
C LYS A 50 -26.08 14.81 1.89
N LEU A 51 -25.68 16.08 1.90
CA LEU A 51 -24.30 16.47 1.55
C LEU A 51 -23.30 15.99 2.62
N ALA A 52 -23.70 15.97 3.90
CA ALA A 52 -22.90 15.41 4.98
C ALA A 52 -22.78 13.87 4.87
N GLU A 53 -23.89 13.19 4.55
CA GLU A 53 -23.92 11.74 4.32
C GLU A 53 -23.04 11.33 3.12
N ILE A 54 -23.12 12.05 1.99
CA ILE A 54 -22.26 11.80 0.82
C ILE A 54 -20.78 11.98 1.13
N ASN A 55 -20.42 12.91 2.05
CA ASN A 55 -19.04 13.09 2.47
C ASN A 55 -18.52 11.96 3.38
N GLN A 56 -19.41 11.22 4.06
CA GLN A 56 -19.05 10.06 4.90
C GLN A 56 -18.92 8.77 4.09
N VAL A 57 -19.55 8.71 2.91
CA VAL A 57 -19.57 7.53 2.05
C VAL A 57 -18.52 7.66 0.95
N LYS A 58 -17.36 7.03 1.13
CA LYS A 58 -16.37 6.89 0.06
C LYS A 58 -16.62 5.60 -0.71
N ARG A 59 -17.06 5.73 -1.96
CA ARG A 59 -17.15 4.61 -2.91
C ARG A 59 -15.84 4.46 -3.65
N THR A 60 -15.26 3.28 -3.61
CA THR A 60 -14.03 2.95 -4.33
C THR A 60 -14.32 1.80 -5.28
N ARG A 61 -14.02 1.99 -6.57
CA ARG A 61 -14.17 0.94 -7.59
C ARG A 61 -13.07 -0.09 -7.41
N ILE A 62 -13.43 -1.38 -7.37
CA ILE A 62 -12.45 -2.47 -7.48
C ILE A 62 -12.36 -2.86 -8.96
N PRO A 63 -11.17 -2.77 -9.59
CA PRO A 63 -10.98 -3.23 -10.96
C PRO A 63 -11.30 -4.73 -11.09
N PRO A 64 -11.95 -5.15 -12.18
CA PRO A 64 -12.28 -6.56 -12.35
C PRO A 64 -11.03 -7.41 -12.60
N ARG A 65 -10.98 -8.60 -11.99
CA ARG A 65 -9.98 -9.62 -12.33
C ARG A 65 -10.38 -10.26 -13.66
N ARG A 66 -9.50 -10.18 -14.68
CA ARG A 66 -9.75 -10.77 -16.00
C ARG A 66 -9.82 -12.30 -15.97
N GLY A 67 -10.62 -12.92 -16.84
CA GLY A 67 -10.64 -14.38 -17.01
C GLY A 67 -9.29 -14.95 -17.47
N GLN A 68 -8.98 -16.19 -17.08
CA GLN A 68 -7.78 -16.89 -17.57
C GLN A 68 -8.01 -17.41 -19.00
N VAL A 69 -6.96 -17.40 -19.82
CA VAL A 69 -6.98 -18.02 -21.15
C VAL A 69 -6.20 -19.34 -21.06
N LEU A 70 -6.86 -20.43 -21.44
CA LEU A 70 -6.30 -21.78 -21.40
C LEU A 70 -6.28 -22.38 -22.81
N ASP A 71 -5.34 -23.29 -23.06
CA ASP A 71 -5.40 -24.16 -24.24
C ASP A 71 -6.33 -25.36 -24.03
N ARG A 72 -6.47 -26.19 -25.08
CA ARG A 72 -7.29 -27.42 -25.06
C ARG A 72 -6.89 -28.40 -23.95
N GLN A 73 -5.63 -28.39 -23.54
CA GLN A 73 -5.06 -29.27 -22.53
C GLN A 73 -5.12 -28.65 -21.13
N GLY A 74 -5.71 -27.45 -21.00
CA GLY A 74 -5.81 -26.71 -19.73
C GLY A 74 -4.53 -25.97 -19.34
N ARG A 75 -3.53 -25.85 -20.24
CA ARG A 75 -2.32 -25.06 -19.96
C ARG A 75 -2.65 -23.58 -20.06
N VAL A 76 -2.15 -22.81 -19.10
CA VAL A 76 -2.42 -21.37 -19.00
C VAL A 76 -1.63 -20.59 -20.04
N LEU A 77 -2.33 -19.88 -20.92
CA LEU A 77 -1.75 -19.00 -21.95
C LEU A 77 -1.74 -17.53 -21.50
N ALA A 78 -2.75 -17.10 -20.74
CA ALA A 78 -2.78 -15.79 -20.10
C ALA A 78 -3.47 -15.87 -18.74
N LYS A 79 -2.89 -15.21 -17.73
CA LYS A 79 -3.46 -15.15 -16.38
C LYS A 79 -3.17 -13.83 -15.69
N ASN A 80 -3.92 -13.58 -14.63
CA ASN A 80 -3.62 -12.51 -13.70
C ASN A 80 -2.59 -13.00 -12.68
N VAL A 81 -1.64 -12.14 -12.35
CA VAL A 81 -0.63 -12.37 -11.34
C VAL A 81 -0.63 -11.19 -10.40
N ASP A 82 -0.78 -11.48 -9.11
CA ASP A 82 -0.76 -10.48 -8.06
C ASP A 82 0.71 -10.19 -7.75
N LEU A 83 1.13 -8.95 -7.98
CA LEU A 83 2.48 -8.45 -7.72
C LEU A 83 2.42 -7.31 -6.72
N TYR A 84 3.38 -7.32 -5.81
CA TYR A 84 3.52 -6.28 -4.82
C TYR A 84 4.39 -5.15 -5.37
N GLU A 85 3.86 -3.94 -5.32
CA GLU A 85 4.58 -2.72 -5.58
C GLU A 85 4.94 -2.05 -4.26
N VAL A 86 6.19 -1.61 -4.14
CA VAL A 86 6.66 -0.86 -2.99
C VAL A 86 6.83 0.59 -3.40
N SER A 87 6.11 1.47 -2.71
CA SER A 87 6.13 2.91 -2.93
C SER A 87 6.41 3.66 -1.63
N ILE A 88 6.93 4.87 -1.75
CA ILE A 88 7.21 5.76 -0.62
C ILE A 88 6.37 7.01 -0.80
N VAL A 89 5.64 7.43 0.23
CA VAL A 89 4.92 8.70 0.26
C VAL A 89 5.71 9.70 1.12
N PRO A 90 6.34 10.71 0.50
CA PRO A 90 7.30 11.57 1.21
C PRO A 90 6.76 12.25 2.47
N HIS A 91 5.49 12.63 2.47
CA HIS A 91 4.87 13.33 3.59
C HIS A 91 4.87 12.53 4.91
N TYR A 92 4.83 11.20 4.83
CA TYR A 92 4.73 10.32 5.99
C TYR A 92 6.09 9.77 6.44
N VAL A 93 7.18 10.12 5.75
CA VAL A 93 8.53 9.68 6.10
C VAL A 93 9.11 10.63 7.13
N GLU A 94 9.53 10.08 8.27
CA GLU A 94 10.24 10.84 9.30
C GLU A 94 11.73 10.97 8.96
N ASP A 95 12.38 9.83 8.71
CA ASP A 95 13.79 9.74 8.33
C ASP A 95 13.98 8.81 7.11
N ILE A 96 14.34 9.41 5.98
CA ILE A 96 14.55 8.70 4.73
C ILE A 96 15.83 7.86 4.73
N ASP A 97 16.87 8.27 5.46
CA ASP A 97 18.14 7.55 5.51
C ASP A 97 17.97 6.21 6.25
N THR A 98 17.27 6.25 7.39
CA THR A 98 16.93 5.06 8.16
C THR A 98 15.97 4.13 7.40
N LEU A 99 15.00 4.69 6.68
CA LEU A 99 14.09 3.90 5.84
C LEU A 99 14.85 3.22 4.69
N LEU A 100 15.65 3.95 3.91
CA LEU A 100 16.37 3.41 2.76
C LEU A 100 17.42 2.36 3.16
N SER A 101 18.09 2.54 4.30
CA SER A 101 19.02 1.53 4.83
C SER A 101 18.30 0.23 5.22
N SER A 102 17.16 0.33 5.91
CA SER A 102 16.32 -0.83 6.24
C SER A 102 15.82 -1.56 5.00
N LEU A 103 15.42 -0.81 3.95
CA LEU A 103 14.95 -1.39 2.68
C LEU A 103 16.09 -2.00 1.86
N ARG A 104 17.32 -1.48 1.96
CA ARG A 104 18.49 -2.04 1.30
C ARG A 104 18.75 -3.47 1.74
N ASP A 105 18.70 -3.71 3.05
CA ASP A 105 18.97 -5.02 3.64
C ASP A 105 17.84 -6.02 3.34
N LEU A 106 16.59 -5.56 3.35
CA LEU A 106 15.41 -6.44 3.14
C LEU A 106 15.17 -6.79 1.67
N MET A 107 15.38 -5.85 0.75
CA MET A 107 15.08 -6.05 -0.68
C MET A 107 16.33 -6.24 -1.55
N GLN A 108 17.53 -6.25 -0.95
CA GLN A 108 18.82 -6.31 -1.63
C GLN A 108 18.94 -5.27 -2.75
N LEU A 109 18.56 -4.02 -2.43
CA LEU A 109 18.59 -2.93 -3.40
C LEU A 109 20.03 -2.57 -3.79
N THR A 110 20.22 -2.29 -5.07
CA THR A 110 21.47 -1.75 -5.61
C THR A 110 21.67 -0.30 -5.20
N ASP A 111 22.92 0.17 -5.15
CA ASP A 111 23.23 1.57 -4.83
C ASP A 111 22.57 2.55 -5.82
N GLY A 112 22.46 2.17 -7.09
CA GLY A 112 21.75 2.94 -8.10
C GLY A 112 20.23 2.97 -7.92
N GLU A 113 19.62 1.95 -7.32
CA GLU A 113 18.20 2.00 -6.92
C GLU A 113 18.00 2.92 -5.72
N LEU A 114 18.88 2.86 -4.70
CA LEU A 114 18.82 3.77 -3.55
C LEU A 114 18.96 5.24 -3.96
N GLU A 115 19.91 5.56 -4.82
CA GLU A 115 20.17 6.95 -5.19
C GLU A 115 19.03 7.55 -6.02
N ARG A 116 18.42 6.74 -6.91
CA ARG A 116 17.21 7.13 -7.64
C ARG A 116 16.04 7.38 -6.69
N ALA A 117 15.86 6.49 -5.72
CA ALA A 117 14.80 6.63 -4.71
C ALA A 117 14.98 7.90 -3.88
N ARG A 118 16.20 8.15 -3.40
CA ARG A 118 16.55 9.35 -2.65
C ARG A 118 16.28 10.62 -3.46
N THR A 119 16.72 10.64 -4.71
CA THR A 119 16.51 11.80 -5.59
C THR A 119 15.02 12.04 -5.85
N ALA A 120 14.26 11.00 -6.16
CA ALA A 120 12.81 11.11 -6.38
C ALA A 120 12.06 11.55 -5.12
N TYR A 121 12.49 11.10 -3.95
CA TYR A 121 11.95 11.53 -2.66
C TYR A 121 12.14 13.04 -2.45
N PHE A 122 13.37 13.56 -2.61
CA PHE A 122 13.65 14.98 -2.38
C PHE A 122 12.99 15.89 -3.44
N ASP A 123 12.93 15.46 -4.71
CA ASP A 123 12.17 16.18 -5.74
C ASP A 123 10.69 16.31 -5.37
N ALA A 124 10.09 15.21 -4.92
CA ALA A 124 8.68 15.20 -4.53
C ALA A 124 8.40 16.00 -3.24
N LEU A 125 9.34 16.01 -2.28
CA LEU A 125 9.19 16.74 -1.02
C LEU A 125 9.13 18.27 -1.23
N GLY A 126 9.83 18.78 -2.25
CA GLY A 126 9.83 20.20 -2.60
C GLY A 126 8.51 20.70 -3.21
N ASP A 127 7.65 19.81 -3.69
CA ASP A 127 6.39 20.14 -4.35
C ASP A 127 5.19 19.85 -3.40
N LYS A 128 4.32 20.85 -3.23
CA LYS A 128 3.16 20.79 -2.33
C LYS A 128 2.18 19.65 -2.64
N VAL A 129 2.13 19.20 -3.89
CA VAL A 129 1.25 18.15 -4.40
C VAL A 129 1.98 16.81 -4.48
N ARG A 130 3.22 16.78 -4.97
CA ARG A 130 3.97 15.51 -5.13
C ARG A 130 4.33 14.87 -3.80
N ARG A 131 4.50 15.64 -2.72
CA ARG A 131 4.80 15.08 -1.38
C ARG A 131 3.74 14.12 -0.83
N PHE A 132 2.51 14.15 -1.35
CA PHE A 132 1.42 13.25 -0.96
C PHE A 132 1.18 12.12 -1.98
N ARG A 133 1.96 12.07 -3.07
CA ARG A 133 1.86 11.02 -4.08
C ARG A 133 2.82 9.88 -3.75
N GLU A 134 2.37 8.66 -4.06
CA GLU A 134 3.21 7.47 -4.00
C GLU A 134 4.31 7.56 -5.06
N ASN A 135 5.56 7.51 -4.60
CA ASN A 135 6.72 7.38 -5.46
C ASN A 135 7.14 5.92 -5.49
N VAL A 136 6.96 5.28 -6.64
CA VAL A 136 7.29 3.87 -6.82
C VAL A 136 8.79 3.66 -6.66
N LEU A 137 9.17 2.90 -5.64
CA LEU A 137 10.54 2.48 -5.41
C LEU A 137 10.87 1.26 -6.25
N ARG A 138 10.02 0.22 -6.15
CA ARG A 138 10.14 -0.99 -6.94
C ARG A 138 8.75 -1.47 -7.36
N PRO A 139 8.47 -1.58 -8.67
CA PRO A 139 7.16 -1.97 -9.17
C PRO A 139 6.85 -3.44 -8.92
N TYR A 140 7.89 -4.28 -8.79
CA TYR A 140 7.75 -5.73 -8.64
C TYR A 140 8.65 -6.22 -7.51
N VAL A 141 8.04 -6.58 -6.40
CA VAL A 141 8.69 -7.27 -5.29
C VAL A 141 8.26 -8.73 -5.29
N ASN A 142 9.22 -9.63 -5.08
CA ASN A 142 8.97 -11.06 -5.04
C ASN A 142 7.93 -11.36 -3.94
N GLY A 143 6.80 -11.92 -4.37
CA GLY A 143 5.77 -12.49 -3.50
C GLY A 143 5.70 -14.00 -3.69
N ARG A 144 4.48 -14.56 -3.77
CA ARG A 144 4.25 -15.98 -4.07
C ARG A 144 4.36 -16.37 -5.55
N TYR A 145 4.64 -15.41 -6.42
CA TYR A 145 4.74 -15.62 -7.87
C TYR A 145 6.07 -15.13 -8.40
N CYS A 146 6.63 -15.85 -9.37
CA CYS A 146 7.88 -15.47 -10.02
C CYS A 146 7.69 -14.15 -10.81
N PRO A 147 8.55 -13.14 -10.64
CA PRO A 147 8.44 -11.88 -11.37
C PRO A 147 8.73 -12.02 -12.87
N GLU A 148 9.37 -13.11 -13.29
CA GLU A 148 9.82 -13.31 -14.67
C GLU A 148 8.72 -13.92 -15.56
N ASP A 149 7.97 -14.88 -15.02
CA ASP A 149 6.97 -15.65 -15.77
C ASP A 149 5.60 -15.77 -15.08
N GLY A 150 5.49 -15.24 -13.86
CA GLY A 150 4.27 -15.27 -13.07
C GLY A 150 3.90 -16.64 -12.53
N THR A 151 4.75 -17.68 -12.65
CA THR A 151 4.47 -19.00 -12.08
C THR A 151 4.37 -18.93 -10.55
N PRO A 152 3.44 -19.67 -9.91
CA PRO A 152 3.45 -19.79 -8.47
C PRO A 152 4.79 -20.39 -8.05
N LEU A 153 5.45 -19.74 -7.11
CA LEU A 153 6.69 -20.25 -6.57
C LEU A 153 6.36 -21.38 -5.57
N GLU A 154 7.12 -22.45 -5.63
CA GLU A 154 6.97 -23.61 -4.76
C GLU A 154 7.91 -23.47 -3.57
N GLU A 155 7.43 -23.79 -2.36
CA GLU A 155 8.30 -23.83 -1.19
C GLU A 155 9.36 -24.91 -1.36
N VAL A 156 10.64 -24.52 -1.24
CA VAL A 156 11.74 -25.49 -1.25
C VAL A 156 11.85 -26.12 0.12
N THR A 157 11.21 -27.27 0.29
CA THR A 157 11.64 -28.20 1.34
C THR A 157 13.05 -28.70 1.00
N PRO A 158 14.04 -28.61 1.90
CA PRO A 158 13.90 -28.53 3.36
C PRO A 158 14.53 -27.27 3.95
N THR A 159 14.35 -26.07 3.39
CA THR A 159 14.93 -24.87 4.03
C THR A 159 14.03 -24.38 5.15
N ARG A 160 13.94 -25.20 6.21
CA ARG A 160 13.42 -24.82 7.52
C ARG A 160 14.38 -23.81 8.11
N TYR A 161 14.01 -22.54 8.03
CA TYR A 161 14.65 -21.54 8.87
C TYR A 161 13.93 -21.51 10.20
N LEU A 162 14.70 -21.25 11.24
CA LEU A 162 14.27 -21.16 12.60
C LEU A 162 14.53 -19.73 13.06
N TRP A 163 13.49 -19.02 13.49
CA TRP A 163 13.59 -17.64 13.91
C TRP A 163 13.33 -17.50 15.41
N CYS A 164 14.16 -16.70 16.08
CA CYS A 164 13.96 -16.39 17.50
C CYS A 164 13.19 -15.08 17.69
N SER A 165 12.06 -15.14 18.39
CA SER A 165 11.19 -13.99 18.63
C SER A 165 11.72 -12.95 19.62
N ARG A 166 12.84 -13.24 20.27
CA ARG A 166 13.41 -12.35 21.30
C ARG A 166 14.72 -11.73 20.85
N CYS A 167 15.67 -12.52 20.31
CA CYS A 167 16.93 -11.97 19.80
C CYS A 167 16.87 -11.57 18.32
N GLY A 168 15.81 -11.95 17.60
CA GLY A 168 15.59 -11.58 16.19
C GLY A 168 16.50 -12.30 15.19
N GLN A 169 17.37 -13.21 15.65
CA GLN A 169 18.29 -13.96 14.80
C GLN A 169 17.61 -15.13 14.09
N GLN A 170 18.16 -15.48 12.93
CA GLN A 170 17.73 -16.58 12.08
C GLN A 170 18.78 -17.70 12.08
N PHE A 171 18.31 -18.92 12.31
CA PHE A 171 19.11 -20.14 12.35
C PHE A 171 18.63 -21.13 11.28
N VAL A 172 19.50 -22.05 10.90
CA VAL A 172 19.14 -23.26 10.14
C VAL A 172 19.40 -24.47 11.02
N GLU A 173 18.42 -25.36 11.16
CA GLU A 173 18.63 -26.60 11.90
C GLU A 173 19.47 -27.58 11.08
N ILE A 174 20.59 -28.05 11.65
CA ILE A 174 21.44 -29.08 11.06
C ILE A 174 21.60 -30.27 12.01
N PRO A 175 21.76 -31.50 11.50
CA PRO A 175 22.09 -32.66 12.32
C PRO A 175 23.40 -32.46 13.07
N ARG A 176 23.52 -32.98 14.30
CA ARG A 176 24.77 -32.91 15.10
C ARG A 176 26.01 -33.50 14.41
N VAL A 177 25.80 -34.40 13.46
CA VAL A 177 26.87 -35.04 12.68
C VAL A 177 27.35 -34.18 11.51
N GLN A 178 26.65 -33.09 11.19
CA GLN A 178 26.97 -32.23 10.06
C GLN A 178 28.07 -31.23 10.42
N THR A 179 29.24 -31.38 9.78
CA THR A 179 30.43 -30.55 9.99
C THR A 179 30.71 -29.57 8.85
N THR A 180 29.92 -29.64 7.76
CA THR A 180 30.05 -28.80 6.57
C THR A 180 28.74 -28.08 6.26
N CYS A 181 28.86 -26.87 5.73
CA CYS A 181 27.74 -26.01 5.36
C CYS A 181 26.89 -26.68 4.27
N PRO A 182 25.55 -26.81 4.46
CA PRO A 182 24.65 -27.37 3.45
C PRO A 182 24.64 -26.62 2.11
N PHE A 183 25.01 -25.33 2.11
CA PHE A 183 24.86 -24.44 0.97
C PHE A 183 26.13 -24.31 0.13
N ASP A 184 27.29 -24.22 0.77
CA ASP A 184 28.58 -23.96 0.11
C ASP A 184 29.63 -25.05 0.37
N ARG A 185 29.30 -26.07 1.17
CA ARG A 185 30.18 -27.19 1.56
C ARG A 185 31.45 -26.81 2.34
N THR A 186 31.57 -25.57 2.79
CA THR A 186 32.68 -25.11 3.64
C THR A 186 32.58 -25.73 5.03
N ALA A 187 33.73 -25.98 5.68
CA ALA A 187 33.75 -26.42 7.07
C ALA A 187 33.11 -25.37 8.00
N LEU A 188 32.27 -25.82 8.94
CA LEU A 188 31.59 -24.94 9.90
C LEU A 188 32.49 -24.65 11.11
N GLU A 189 32.44 -23.42 11.59
CA GLU A 189 33.05 -23.00 12.85
C GLU A 189 32.03 -23.20 13.97
N VAL A 190 32.29 -24.15 14.87
CA VAL A 190 31.40 -24.47 15.99
C VAL A 190 31.86 -23.71 17.23
N ARG A 191 30.93 -23.01 17.88
CA ARG A 191 31.20 -22.29 19.14
C ARG A 191 31.45 -23.30 20.27
N LEU A 192 32.25 -22.91 21.27
CA LEU A 192 32.68 -23.76 22.38
C LEU A 192 31.54 -24.43 23.18
N ASP A 193 30.33 -23.88 23.13
CA ASP A 193 29.14 -24.43 23.78
C ASP A 193 28.46 -25.57 22.98
N GLY A 194 28.91 -25.83 21.74
CA GLY A 194 28.37 -26.87 20.87
C GLY A 194 26.92 -26.64 20.44
N LYS A 195 26.36 -25.44 20.66
CA LYS A 195 24.97 -25.10 20.34
C LYS A 195 24.83 -24.33 19.03
N LEU A 196 25.86 -23.58 18.67
CA LEU A 196 25.90 -22.70 17.51
C LEU A 196 27.03 -23.11 16.56
N ALA A 197 26.74 -23.15 15.27
CA ALA A 197 27.76 -23.23 14.23
C ALA A 197 27.60 -22.08 13.23
N SER A 198 28.70 -21.57 12.70
CA SER A 198 28.71 -20.50 11.70
C SER A 198 29.55 -20.89 10.50
N CYS A 199 29.09 -20.55 9.29
CA CYS A 199 29.90 -20.69 8.09
C CYS A 199 30.75 -19.42 7.88
N PRO A 200 32.08 -19.51 7.74
CA PRO A 200 32.93 -18.34 7.50
C PRO A 200 32.71 -17.69 6.12
N VAL A 201 32.21 -18.46 5.14
CA VAL A 201 32.01 -17.99 3.76
C VAL A 201 30.63 -17.32 3.60
N CYS A 202 29.54 -18.07 3.81
CA CYS A 202 28.19 -17.50 3.65
C CYS A 202 27.66 -16.75 4.88
N ARG A 203 28.42 -16.70 5.99
CA ARG A 203 28.09 -16.01 7.25
C ARG A 203 26.77 -16.46 7.91
N ARG A 204 26.18 -17.56 7.46
CA ARG A 204 24.95 -18.12 8.05
C ARG A 204 25.24 -18.75 9.40
N GLN A 205 24.24 -18.69 10.28
CA GLN A 205 24.24 -19.33 11.58
C GLN A 205 23.35 -20.58 11.56
N PHE A 206 23.81 -21.60 12.28
CA PHE A 206 23.20 -22.92 12.33
C PHE A 206 23.00 -23.34 13.79
N THR A 207 21.91 -24.05 14.05
CA THR A 207 21.58 -24.64 15.35
C THR A 207 21.43 -26.15 15.23
N TYR A 208 21.73 -26.87 16.30
CA TYR A 208 21.54 -28.33 16.39
C TYR A 208 20.24 -28.72 17.11
N SER A 209 19.38 -27.75 17.40
CA SER A 209 18.11 -27.95 18.11
C SER A 209 17.09 -26.87 17.74
N GLY A 210 15.80 -27.16 17.92
CA GLY A 210 14.71 -26.17 17.84
C GLY A 210 14.70 -25.09 18.92
N GLN A 211 15.79 -24.91 19.67
CA GLN A 211 15.94 -23.86 20.70
C GLN A 211 17.05 -22.89 20.30
N CYS A 212 16.84 -21.62 20.60
CA CYS A 212 17.78 -20.55 20.31
C CYS A 212 19.06 -20.71 21.16
N PRO A 213 20.26 -20.70 20.55
CA PRO A 213 21.52 -20.84 21.27
C PRO A 213 21.82 -19.70 22.25
N GLU A 214 21.29 -18.49 22.00
CA GLU A 214 21.61 -17.29 22.78
C GLU A 214 20.72 -17.14 24.02
N ASP A 215 19.43 -17.46 23.94
CA ASP A 215 18.45 -17.18 24.99
C ASP A 215 17.58 -18.38 25.40
N GLY A 216 17.69 -19.52 24.71
CA GLY A 216 17.01 -20.78 25.03
C GLY A 216 15.52 -20.84 24.66
N ASN A 217 14.96 -19.81 24.02
CA ASN A 217 13.57 -19.83 23.58
C ASN A 217 13.33 -20.82 22.43
N ALA A 218 12.10 -21.31 22.32
CA ALA A 218 11.68 -22.13 21.19
C ALA A 218 11.76 -21.29 19.90
N LEU A 219 12.40 -21.85 18.88
CA LEU A 219 12.49 -21.21 17.58
C LEU A 219 11.23 -21.48 16.76
N ALA A 220 10.71 -20.46 16.09
CA ALA A 220 9.58 -20.58 15.19
C ALA A 220 10.08 -21.01 13.80
N GLU A 221 9.42 -21.99 13.18
CA GLU A 221 9.69 -22.40 11.81
C GLU A 221 9.19 -21.33 10.83
N VAL A 222 10.06 -20.91 9.92
CA VAL A 222 9.72 -19.92 8.89
C VAL A 222 10.24 -20.37 7.53
N HIS A 223 9.35 -20.45 6.55
CA HIS A 223 9.67 -20.81 5.17
C HIS A 223 10.02 -19.55 4.38
N HIS A 224 11.23 -19.49 3.81
CA HIS A 224 11.72 -18.27 3.13
C HIS A 224 12.25 -18.49 1.71
N HIS A 225 12.36 -19.75 1.25
CA HIS A 225 12.81 -20.02 -0.13
C HIS A 225 11.67 -20.57 -0.96
N LEU A 226 11.30 -19.75 -1.92
CA LEU A 226 10.31 -20.00 -2.93
C LEU A 226 11.06 -20.23 -4.24
N ARG A 227 10.99 -21.43 -4.81
CA ARG A 227 11.65 -21.74 -6.09
C ARG A 227 10.65 -21.76 -7.21
N CYS A 228 11.02 -21.13 -8.31
CA CYS A 228 10.23 -21.21 -9.53
C CYS A 228 10.44 -22.58 -10.18
N PRO A 229 9.39 -23.39 -10.40
CA PRO A 229 9.53 -24.70 -11.07
C PRO A 229 9.90 -24.55 -12.56
N ARG A 230 9.72 -23.36 -13.13
CA ARG A 230 9.94 -23.10 -14.56
C ARG A 230 11.31 -22.50 -14.86
N CYS A 231 11.69 -21.41 -14.20
CA CYS A 231 13.00 -20.78 -14.39
C CYS A 231 14.08 -21.33 -13.43
N LEU A 232 13.70 -22.18 -12.47
CA LEU A 232 14.57 -22.87 -11.51
C LEU A 232 15.36 -21.96 -10.56
N LYS A 233 15.07 -20.65 -10.56
CA LYS A 233 15.65 -19.64 -9.67
C LYS A 233 14.95 -19.66 -8.31
N ASP A 234 15.74 -19.35 -7.28
CA ASP A 234 15.26 -19.16 -5.91
C ASP A 234 14.86 -17.70 -5.69
N HIS A 235 13.75 -17.51 -5.01
CA HIS A 235 13.16 -16.23 -4.65
C HIS A 235 12.80 -16.26 -3.16
N SER A 236 12.70 -15.09 -2.54
CA SER A 236 12.17 -14.92 -1.19
C SER A 236 10.85 -14.15 -1.25
N ASP A 237 9.92 -14.46 -0.34
CA ASP A 237 8.67 -13.68 -0.19
C ASP A 237 8.97 -12.35 0.52
N VAL A 238 9.67 -11.47 -0.17
CA VAL A 238 10.07 -10.15 0.33
C VAL A 238 8.82 -9.33 0.67
N ALA A 239 7.74 -9.50 -0.09
CA ALA A 239 6.47 -8.85 0.18
C ALA A 239 5.89 -9.23 1.54
N ALA A 240 5.88 -10.52 1.90
CA ALA A 240 5.41 -10.96 3.21
C ALA A 240 6.24 -10.35 4.37
N VAL A 241 7.56 -10.29 4.22
CA VAL A 241 8.45 -9.69 5.22
C VAL A 241 8.18 -8.19 5.37
N LEU A 242 8.03 -7.47 4.27
CA LEU A 242 7.74 -6.04 4.29
C LEU A 242 6.35 -5.75 4.87
N LEU A 243 5.33 -6.53 4.52
CA LEU A 243 3.98 -6.40 5.07
C LEU A 243 3.97 -6.62 6.59
N ALA A 244 4.72 -7.60 7.09
CA ALA A 244 4.83 -7.86 8.53
C ALA A 244 5.48 -6.68 9.29
N ARG A 245 6.46 -6.02 8.68
CA ARG A 245 7.22 -4.91 9.30
C ARG A 245 6.78 -3.52 8.85
N GLN A 246 5.70 -3.39 8.07
CA GLN A 246 5.27 -2.11 7.52
C GLN A 246 4.98 -1.05 8.61
N HIS A 247 4.50 -1.50 9.77
CA HIS A 247 4.25 -0.64 10.93
C HIS A 247 5.53 0.02 11.50
N GLU A 248 6.71 -0.55 11.24
CA GLU A 248 8.01 0.00 11.65
C GLU A 248 8.57 1.00 10.63
N MET A 249 7.93 1.14 9.46
CA MET A 249 8.45 1.90 8.30
C MET A 249 7.45 2.98 7.86
N PRO A 250 7.29 4.06 8.64
CA PRO A 250 6.35 5.12 8.31
C PRO A 250 6.67 5.75 6.94
N GLY A 251 5.64 5.86 6.11
CA GLY A 251 5.76 6.34 4.72
C GLY A 251 6.05 5.27 3.67
N LEU A 252 6.26 4.01 4.08
CA LEU A 252 6.28 2.87 3.16
C LEU A 252 4.85 2.37 2.87
N PHE A 253 4.52 2.30 1.59
CA PHE A 253 3.26 1.75 1.10
C PHE A 253 3.55 0.52 0.24
N ILE A 254 2.76 -0.52 0.48
CA ILE A 254 2.83 -1.79 -0.27
C ILE A 254 1.46 -1.97 -0.88
N SER A 255 1.39 -1.87 -2.20
CA SER A 255 0.17 -2.04 -2.96
C SER A 255 0.17 -3.40 -3.67
N ASP A 256 -0.98 -4.08 -3.65
CA ASP A 256 -1.21 -5.29 -4.44
C ASP A 256 -1.74 -4.88 -5.81
N ASN A 257 -0.90 -5.04 -6.82
CA ASN A 257 -1.19 -4.73 -8.20
C ASN A 257 -1.32 -6.01 -9.01
N VAL A 258 -2.45 -6.14 -9.72
CA VAL A 258 -2.70 -7.29 -10.57
C VAL A 258 -2.18 -7.01 -11.98
N ILE A 259 -1.16 -7.73 -12.41
CA ILE A 259 -0.67 -7.66 -13.80
C ILE A 259 -1.16 -8.84 -14.63
N ARG A 260 -1.13 -8.68 -15.96
CA ARG A 260 -1.45 -9.74 -16.91
C ARG A 260 -0.16 -10.42 -17.38
N ALA A 261 0.02 -11.69 -17.00
CA ALA A 261 1.17 -12.50 -17.39
C ALA A 261 0.82 -13.45 -18.55
N TYR A 262 1.79 -13.64 -19.45
CA TYR A 262 1.69 -14.48 -20.64
C TYR A 262 2.81 -15.53 -20.62
N PRO A 263 2.64 -16.66 -19.92
CA PRO A 263 3.72 -17.62 -19.71
C PRO A 263 4.32 -18.20 -20.99
N PHE A 264 3.59 -18.18 -22.11
CA PHE A 264 4.06 -18.68 -23.41
C PHE A 264 4.12 -17.58 -24.47
N ALA A 265 4.42 -16.34 -24.06
CA ALA A 265 4.48 -15.18 -24.96
C ALA A 265 5.38 -15.43 -26.19
N GLU A 266 6.53 -16.08 -26.01
CA GLU A 266 7.47 -16.37 -27.12
C GLU A 266 6.85 -17.24 -28.24
N LEU A 267 5.88 -18.07 -27.90
CA LEU A 267 5.24 -19.00 -28.84
C LEU A 267 3.91 -18.47 -29.37
N PHE A 268 3.11 -17.81 -28.52
CA PHE A 268 1.70 -17.49 -28.80
C PHE A 268 1.31 -16.03 -28.57
N ALA A 269 2.24 -15.09 -28.36
CA ALA A 269 1.87 -13.70 -28.07
C ALA A 269 1.03 -13.02 -29.17
N HIS A 270 1.19 -13.43 -30.43
CA HIS A 270 0.42 -12.87 -31.54
C HIS A 270 -1.04 -13.38 -31.55
N ASP A 271 -1.26 -14.65 -31.22
CA ASP A 271 -2.57 -15.29 -31.18
C ASP A 271 -3.33 -14.94 -29.89
N VAL A 272 -2.66 -15.01 -28.75
CA VAL A 272 -3.24 -14.66 -27.44
C VAL A 272 -3.44 -13.15 -27.36
N GLY A 273 -2.46 -12.38 -27.84
CA GLY A 273 -2.45 -10.93 -27.78
C GLY A 273 -1.90 -10.40 -26.47
N TYR A 274 -2.16 -9.11 -26.24
CA TYR A 274 -1.74 -8.38 -25.05
C TYR A 274 -2.80 -7.33 -24.66
N VAL A 275 -2.62 -6.74 -23.47
CA VAL A 275 -3.47 -5.68 -22.93
C VAL A 275 -2.65 -4.39 -22.78
N ASN A 276 -3.31 -3.24 -22.92
CA ASN A 276 -2.75 -1.94 -22.56
C ASN A 276 -3.78 -1.14 -21.76
N GLU A 277 -3.33 -0.10 -21.07
CA GLU A 277 -4.23 0.88 -20.46
C GLU A 277 -5.19 1.47 -21.50
N VAL A 278 -6.43 1.71 -21.08
CA VAL A 278 -7.50 2.29 -21.89
C VAL A 278 -7.16 3.73 -22.28
N ASN A 279 -7.39 4.08 -23.54
CA ASN A 279 -7.17 5.43 -24.03
C ASN A 279 -8.44 6.30 -24.01
N ALA A 280 -8.29 7.60 -24.26
CA ALA A 280 -9.41 8.55 -24.22
C ALA A 280 -10.54 8.21 -25.22
N ASP A 281 -10.22 7.61 -26.36
CA ASP A 281 -11.21 7.24 -27.38
C ASP A 281 -12.01 5.99 -26.97
N GLU A 282 -11.39 5.08 -26.24
CA GLU A 282 -12.03 3.88 -25.71
C GLU A 282 -12.98 4.22 -24.55
N LEU A 283 -12.59 5.17 -23.69
CA LEU A 283 -13.48 5.72 -22.66
C LEU A 283 -14.76 6.31 -23.28
N LYS A 284 -14.62 7.00 -24.42
CA LYS A 284 -15.77 7.57 -25.16
C LYS A 284 -16.62 6.50 -25.85
N ARG A 285 -16.00 5.50 -26.45
CA ARG A 285 -16.70 4.41 -27.17
C ARG A 285 -17.43 3.45 -26.24
N HIS A 286 -16.96 3.29 -25.01
CA HIS A 286 -17.52 2.37 -24.03
C HIS A 286 -17.86 3.09 -22.70
N PRO A 287 -18.85 4.01 -22.74
CA PRO A 287 -19.20 4.81 -21.57
C PRO A 287 -19.68 3.91 -20.43
N GLY A 288 -19.13 4.13 -19.23
CA GLY A 288 -19.49 3.38 -18.01
C GLY A 288 -18.87 1.98 -17.90
N VAL A 289 -18.13 1.52 -18.92
CA VAL A 289 -17.43 0.22 -18.88
C VAL A 289 -16.03 0.37 -18.29
N TYR A 290 -15.25 1.31 -18.85
CA TYR A 290 -13.88 1.57 -18.46
C TYR A 290 -13.73 2.88 -17.71
N VAL A 291 -12.74 2.94 -16.83
CA VAL A 291 -12.23 4.17 -16.19
C VAL A 291 -10.74 4.33 -16.52
N PRO A 292 -10.16 5.54 -16.40
CA PRO A 292 -8.70 5.71 -16.50
C PRO A 292 -7.97 4.73 -15.55
N GLY A 293 -6.86 4.14 -16.02
CA GLY A 293 -6.15 3.06 -15.32
C GLY A 293 -6.67 1.64 -15.60
N ASP A 294 -7.85 1.46 -16.21
CA ASP A 294 -8.28 0.14 -16.66
C ASP A 294 -7.46 -0.35 -17.85
N TYR A 295 -7.38 -1.66 -18.02
CA TYR A 295 -6.71 -2.30 -19.16
C TYR A 295 -7.73 -2.90 -20.12
N VAL A 296 -7.45 -2.82 -21.42
CA VAL A 296 -8.25 -3.36 -22.54
C VAL A 296 -7.39 -4.24 -23.46
N GLY A 297 -7.96 -5.36 -23.92
CA GLY A 297 -7.32 -6.28 -24.87
C GLY A 297 -7.09 -5.63 -26.23
N ARG A 298 -5.85 -5.70 -26.74
CA ARG A 298 -5.43 -4.99 -27.96
C ARG A 298 -5.35 -5.89 -29.18
N ARG A 299 -5.02 -7.16 -29.00
CA ARG A 299 -4.87 -8.15 -30.08
C ARG A 299 -5.36 -9.53 -29.67
N GLY A 300 -5.42 -10.42 -30.65
CA GLY A 300 -5.64 -11.84 -30.43
C GLY A 300 -6.91 -12.14 -29.65
N VAL A 301 -6.83 -13.22 -28.87
CA VAL A 301 -7.87 -13.67 -27.94
C VAL A 301 -8.25 -12.57 -26.94
N GLU A 302 -7.28 -11.83 -26.40
CA GLU A 302 -7.52 -10.73 -25.44
C GLU A 302 -8.50 -9.69 -26.00
N ARG A 303 -8.37 -9.31 -27.28
CA ARG A 303 -9.28 -8.36 -27.92
C ARG A 303 -10.60 -9.00 -28.32
N THR A 304 -10.58 -10.17 -28.95
CA THR A 304 -11.81 -10.79 -29.49
C THR A 304 -12.73 -11.28 -28.39
N MET A 305 -12.18 -11.69 -27.24
CA MET A 305 -12.95 -12.15 -26.09
C MET A 305 -13.04 -11.12 -24.96
N GLU A 306 -12.74 -9.84 -25.23
CA GLU A 306 -12.68 -8.77 -24.22
C GLU A 306 -13.97 -8.70 -23.36
N GLU A 307 -15.15 -8.88 -23.95
CA GLU A 307 -16.41 -8.82 -23.20
C GLU A 307 -16.55 -9.93 -22.16
N VAL A 308 -16.00 -11.11 -22.46
CA VAL A 308 -16.03 -12.28 -21.57
C VAL A 308 -14.85 -12.22 -20.59
N LEU A 309 -13.67 -11.82 -21.08
CA LEU A 309 -12.44 -11.79 -20.31
C LEU A 309 -12.39 -10.64 -19.32
N ARG A 310 -12.96 -9.45 -19.60
CA ARG A 310 -12.78 -8.29 -18.72
C ARG A 310 -13.43 -8.44 -17.34
N GLY A 311 -14.43 -9.32 -17.20
CA GLY A 311 -15.20 -9.47 -15.96
C GLY A 311 -16.12 -8.26 -15.67
N ARG A 312 -16.53 -8.12 -14.40
CA ARG A 312 -17.38 -7.01 -13.94
C ARG A 312 -16.72 -6.31 -12.76
N ALA A 313 -16.61 -5.00 -12.82
CA ALA A 313 -16.00 -4.22 -11.74
C ALA A 313 -16.82 -4.33 -10.45
N GLY A 314 -16.12 -4.41 -9.32
CA GLY A 314 -16.72 -4.34 -8.00
C GLY A 314 -16.81 -2.90 -7.51
N GLU A 315 -17.59 -2.67 -6.46
CA GLU A 315 -17.63 -1.41 -5.72
C GLU A 315 -17.52 -1.71 -4.23
N VAL A 316 -16.58 -1.06 -3.54
CA VAL A 316 -16.51 -1.05 -2.08
C VAL A 316 -17.05 0.28 -1.60
N VAL A 317 -17.99 0.21 -0.67
CA VAL A 317 -18.54 1.36 0.01
C VAL A 317 -17.93 1.37 1.41
N SER A 318 -17.02 2.31 1.66
CA SER A 318 -16.43 2.52 2.99
C SER A 318 -17.09 3.72 3.66
N PHE A 319 -17.53 3.53 4.89
CA PHE A 319 -18.05 4.58 5.76
C PHE A 319 -16.89 5.10 6.61
N ARG A 320 -16.65 6.41 6.58
CA ARG A 320 -15.66 7.05 7.44
C ARG A 320 -16.36 7.65 8.64
N ASP A 321 -16.29 6.96 9.78
CA ASP A 321 -16.73 7.54 11.05
C ASP A 321 -15.69 8.55 11.53
N SER A 322 -16.12 9.80 11.67
CA SER A 322 -15.37 10.87 12.31
C SER A 322 -15.56 10.75 13.83
N ALA A 323 -14.87 9.78 14.46
CA ALA A 323 -14.74 9.73 15.91
C ALA A 323 -13.65 10.70 16.38
#